data_AF-A0A6J4E0M8-F1
#
_entry.id   AF-A0A6J4E0M8-F1
#
_cell.length_a   1.000
_cell.length_b   1.000
_cell.length_c   1.000
_cell.angle_alpha   90.00
_cell.angle_beta   90.00
_cell.angle_gamma   90.00
#
_symmetry.space_group_name_H-M   'P 1'
#
loop_
_entity.id
_entity.type
_entity.pdbx_description
1 polymer ?
#
loop_
_entity_poly.entity_id
_entity_poly.type
_entity_poly.pdbx_seq_one_letter_code
_entity_poly.pdbx_strand_id
1 'polypeptide(L)' 'MSDYQINLERHGVLLATLEVSQARYVEMTTLLRERFPLAEGFALRIRRRRELRRILEQGPEGLRLLGIEYRHEEVPDHA' A
#
# COMPACT_ATOMS: atom_id res chain seq x y z
N MET A 1 9.54 -3.43 5.24
CA MET A 1 8.56 -3.95 4.27
C MET A 1 7.71 -2.79 3.78
N SER A 2 7.26 -2.84 2.54
CA SER A 2 6.39 -1.82 1.94
C SER A 2 4.95 -2.10 2.38
N ASP A 3 4.35 -1.16 3.11
CA ASP A 3 3.00 -1.28 3.68
C ASP A 3 1.94 -0.67 2.76
N TYR A 4 2.35 0.20 1.84
CA TYR A 4 1.50 0.91 0.89
C TYR A 4 2.07 0.81 -0.52
N GLN A 5 1.17 0.70 -1.50
CA GLN A 5 1.43 0.88 -2.91
C GLN A 5 0.69 2.13 -3.37
N ILE A 6 1.39 3.09 -3.96
CA ILE A 6 0.81 4.32 -4.51
C ILE A 6 0.98 4.29 -6.02
N ASN A 7 -0.12 4.33 -6.76
CA ASN A 7 -0.13 4.48 -8.20
C ASN A 7 -0.42 5.93 -8.55
N LEU A 8 0.49 6.56 -9.29
CA LEU A 8 0.28 7.88 -9.89
C LEU A 8 -0.27 7.68 -11.30
N GLU A 9 -1.45 8.22 -11.54
CA GLU A 9 -2.13 8.18 -12.82
C GLU A 9 -2.35 9.60 -13.35
N ARG A 10 -2.43 9.77 -14.68
CA ARG A 10 -2.91 11.00 -15.31
C ARG A 10 -3.92 10.66 -16.39
N HIS A 11 -5.13 11.23 -16.29
CA HIS A 11 -6.26 10.91 -17.18
C HIS A 11 -6.49 9.39 -17.34
N GLY A 12 -6.32 8.63 -16.25
CA GLY A 12 -6.48 7.18 -16.21
C GLY A 12 -5.28 6.36 -16.73
N VAL A 13 -4.20 7.01 -17.17
CA VAL A 13 -2.96 6.33 -17.59
C VAL A 13 -2.02 6.24 -16.39
N LEU A 14 -1.57 5.01 -16.06
CA LEU A 14 -0.57 4.77 -15.04
C LEU A 14 0.79 5.33 -15.47
N LEU A 15 1.33 6.24 -14.67
CA LEU A 15 2.65 6.85 -14.88
C LEU A 15 3.72 6.21 -14.01
N ALA A 16 3.39 5.92 -12.75
CA ALA A 16 4.34 5.35 -11.80
C ALA A 16 3.64 4.54 -10.70
N THR A 17 4.39 3.58 -10.15
CA THR A 17 4.02 2.82 -8.96
C THR A 17 5.13 2.96 -7.93
N LEU A 18 4.78 3.37 -6.71
CA LEU A 18 5.70 3.52 -5.59
C LEU A 18 5.32 2.54 -4.49
N GLU A 19 6.34 1.89 -3.94
CA GLU A 19 6.22 1.11 -2.71
C GLU A 19 6.70 1.96 -1.52
N VAL A 20 5.83 2.14 -0.53
CA VAL A 20 6.06 3.07 0.58
C VAL A 20 5.81 2.36 1.92
N SER A 21 6.71 2.54 2.88
CA SER A 21 6.49 2.06 4.26
C SER A 21 5.51 2.96 5.00
N GLN A 22 4.84 2.43 6.03
CA GLN A 22 3.88 3.18 6.83
C GLN A 22 4.48 4.47 7.42
N ALA A 23 5.76 4.44 7.81
CA ALA A 23 6.45 5.60 8.39
C ALA A 23 6.56 6.80 7.44
N ARG A 24 6.56 6.57 6.12
CA ARG A 24 6.69 7.63 5.11
C ARG A 24 5.39 7.91 4.36
N TYR A 25 4.32 7.18 4.66
CA TYR A 25 3.06 7.25 3.93
C TYR A 25 2.48 8.66 3.89
N VAL A 26 2.29 9.27 5.07
CA VAL A 26 1.67 10.60 5.21
C VAL A 26 2.47 11.63 4.41
N GLU A 27 3.76 11.76 4.70
CA GLU A 27 4.66 12.70 4.03
C GLU A 27 4.66 12.52 2.51
N MET A 28 4.82 11.27 2.03
CA MET A 28 4.86 10.99 0.60
C MET A 28 3.55 11.35 -0.09
N THR A 29 2.40 11.00 0.49
CA THR A 29 1.09 11.34 -0.10
C THR A 29 0.85 12.84 -0.14
N THR A 30 1.27 13.59 0.88
CA THR A 30 1.17 15.06 0.88
C THR A 30 2.02 15.66 -0.23
N LEU A 31 3.30 15.30 -0.32
CA LEU A 31 4.21 15.81 -1.35
C LEU A 31 3.73 15.46 -2.77
N LEU A 32 3.21 14.24 -2.96
CA LEU A 32 2.68 13.83 -4.27
C LEU A 32 1.41 14.60 -4.63
N ARG A 33 0.49 14.84 -3.69
CA ARG A 33 -0.73 15.62 -3.95
C ARG A 33 -0.42 17.09 -4.26
N GLU A 34 0.56 17.68 -3.58
CA GLU A 34 1.04 19.04 -3.87
C GLU A 34 1.68 19.13 -5.26
N ARG A 35 2.48 18.12 -5.64
CA ARG A 35 3.21 18.11 -6.90
C ARG A 35 2.36 17.71 -8.12
N PHE A 36 1.34 16.89 -7.91
CA PHE A 36 0.48 16.31 -8.95
C PHE A 36 -0.99 16.60 -8.64
N PRO A 37 -1.45 17.84 -8.89
CA PRO A 37 -2.79 18.25 -8.50
C PRO A 37 -3.88 17.61 -9.37
N LEU A 38 -5.02 17.30 -8.74
CA LEU A 38 -6.19 16.71 -9.41
C LEU A 38 -6.72 17.59 -10.55
N ALA A 39 -6.65 18.91 -10.40
CA ALA A 39 -7.09 19.87 -11.41
C ALA A 39 -6.33 19.73 -12.75
N GLU A 40 -5.12 19.18 -12.74
CA GLU A 40 -4.32 18.90 -13.93
C GLU A 40 -4.54 17.47 -14.49
N GLY A 41 -5.51 16.75 -13.93
CA GLY A 41 -5.89 15.40 -14.33
C GLY A 41 -5.08 14.29 -13.68
N PHE A 42 -4.27 14.59 -12.66
CA PHE A 42 -3.55 13.58 -11.89
C PHE A 42 -4.45 12.90 -10.86
N ALA A 43 -4.21 11.62 -10.61
CA ALA A 43 -4.87 10.86 -9.56
C ALA A 43 -3.86 9.99 -8.83
N LEU A 44 -4.03 9.85 -7.52
CA LEU A 44 -3.27 8.91 -6.71
C LEU A 44 -4.20 7.78 -6.29
N ARG A 45 -3.92 6.55 -6.70
CA ARG A 45 -4.60 5.36 -6.19
C ARG A 45 -3.71 4.68 -5.17
N ILE A 46 -4.20 4.59 -3.94
CA ILE A 46 -3.43 4.09 -2.80
C ILE A 46 -4.00 2.75 -2.37
N ARG A 47 -3.12 1.75 -2.23
CA ARG A 47 -3.46 0.44 -1.68
C ARG A 47 -2.60 0.17 -0.46
N ARG A 48 -3.21 -0.30 0.62
CA ARG A 48 -2.53 -0.77 1.82
C ARG A 48 -2.38 -2.28 1.76
N ARG A 49 -1.18 -2.78 2.04
CA ARG A 49 -0.91 -4.19 2.28
C ARG A 49 -1.33 -4.53 3.70
N ARG A 50 -2.30 -5.44 3.86
CA ARG A 50 -2.69 -6.02 5.15
C ARG A 50 -2.28 -7.48 5.20
N GLU A 51 -1.66 -7.87 6.31
CA GLU A 51 -1.50 -9.27 6.66
C GLU A 51 -2.88 -9.86 6.94
N LEU A 52 -3.24 -10.89 6.19
CA LEU A 52 -4.55 -11.52 6.27
C LEU A 52 -4.52 -12.76 7.18
N ARG A 53 -3.51 -13.60 6.98
CA ARG A 53 -3.45 -14.92 7.61
C ARG A 53 -2.02 -15.35 7.84
N ARG A 54 -1.80 -15.97 9.00
CA ARG A 54 -0.61 -16.76 9.31
C ARG A 54 -0.92 -18.24 9.09
N ILE A 55 -0.04 -18.93 8.36
CA ILE A 55 -0.09 -20.38 8.22
C ILE A 55 0.83 -20.93 9.29
N LEU A 56 0.24 -21.63 10.26
CA LEU A 56 0.94 -22.14 11.43
C LEU A 56 0.90 -23.66 11.42
N GLU A 57 2.00 -24.27 11.83
CA GLU A 57 2.10 -25.68 12.16
C GLU A 57 2.34 -25.80 13.66
N GLN A 58 1.56 -26.64 14.34
CA GLN A 58 1.74 -26.95 15.76
C GLN A 58 2.24 -28.38 15.89
N GLY A 59 3.35 -28.55 16.60
CA GLY A 59 3.96 -29.86 16.86
C GLY A 59 4.54 -29.97 18.27
N PRO A 60 5.20 -31.10 18.60
CA PRO A 60 5.78 -31.35 19.93
C PRO A 60 6.85 -30.34 20.33
N GLU A 61 7.57 -29.78 19.34
CA GLU A 61 8.62 -28.76 19.55
C GLU A 61 8.05 -27.34 19.62
N GLY A 62 6.72 -27.18 19.52
CA GLY A 62 6.03 -25.90 19.64
C GLY A 62 5.36 -25.46 18.34
N LEU A 63 5.29 -24.13 18.17
CA LEU A 63 4.54 -23.48 17.10
C LEU A 63 5.49 -22.95 16.03
N ARG A 64 5.30 -23.36 14.77
CA ARG A 64 6.11 -22.96 13.62
C ARG A 64 5.29 -22.11 12.65
N LEU A 65 5.85 -20.98 12.22
CA LEU A 65 5.28 -20.17 11.14
C LEU A 65 5.72 -20.73 9.79
N LEU A 66 4.76 -21.22 9.00
CA LEU A 66 5.00 -21.74 7.65
C LEU A 66 4.92 -20.66 6.57
N GLY A 67 4.10 -19.64 6.77
CA GLY A 67 3.93 -18.57 5.79
C GLY A 67 2.97 -17.48 6.24
N ILE A 68 3.01 -16.35 5.52
CA ILE A 68 2.13 -15.20 5.73
C ILE A 68 1.49 -14.83 4.39
N GLU A 69 0.16 -14.71 4.39
CA GLU A 69 -0.62 -14.25 3.24
C GLU A 69 -1.00 -12.77 3.41
N TYR A 70 -0.83 -11.99 2.34
CA TYR A 70 -1.10 -10.56 2.33
C TYR A 70 -2.18 -10.21 1.30
N ARG A 71 -3.10 -9.32 1.67
CA ARG A 71 -4.08 -8.70 0.76
C ARG A 71 -3.78 -7.22 0.58
N HIS A 72 -4.01 -6.71 -0.64
CA HIS A 72 -4.00 -5.27 -0.89
C HIS A 72 -5.43 -4.73 -0.80
N GLU A 73 -5.65 -3.74 0.05
CA GLU A 73 -6.92 -3.05 0.23
C GLU A 73 -6.79 -1.61 -0.27
N GLU A 74 -7.77 -1.12 -1.02
CA GLU A 74 -7.79 0.28 -1.43
C GLU A 74 -8.01 1.19 -0.22
N VAL A 75 -7.22 2.27 -0.15
CA VAL A 75 -7.33 3.26 0.92
C VAL A 75 -8.27 4.36 0.43
N PRO A 76 -9.38 4.65 1.15
CA PRO A 76 -10.27 5.75 0.79
C PRO A 76 -9.53 7.09 0.81
N ASP A 77 -9.89 8.01 -0.08
CA ASP A 77 -9.30 9.35 -0.18
C ASP A 77 -9.55 10.26 1.04
N HIS A 78 -10.36 9.80 2.00
CA HIS A 78 -10.72 10.52 3.21
C HIS A 78 -10.36 9.68 4.45
N ALA A 79 -9.10 9.77 4.89
CA ALA A 79 -8.65 9.27 6.18
C ALA A 79 -7.70 10.27 6.82
#